data_AF-A0A522MW81-F1
#
_entry.id   AF-A0A522MW81-F1
#
_cell.length_a   1.000
_cell.length_b   1.000
_cell.length_c   1.000
_cell.angle_alpha   90.00
_cell.angle_beta   90.00
_cell.angle_gamma   90.00
#
_symmetry.space_group_name_H-M   'P 1'
#
loop_
_entity.id
_entity.type
_entity.pdbx_description
1 polymer ?
#
loop_
_entity_poly.entity_id
_entity_poly.type
_entity_poly.pdbx_seq_one_letter_code
_entity_poly.pdbx_strand_id
1 'polypeptide(L)'
;MIRRLVVLVAVVAAVAVPAAAREMSSAYVVTAVANLQGAGGTDWHTDLTLYNPHKTVLYVKLVFLPTDQDNSGGAPTAPLVDLQPWETLNLWDVLGPSGFDVRGEKGAMLVYADTAANNCPSAAGDTTCDFAVFARNYTLDPTRASGEFGQDFPGVPSGLGVDSSVIAYMPQISDNGDFRTNVGVASWTADWVTVREDVQDVSGNIIGRYDHTIPPNGHRQWRLEVGDLTGGTVAVYIASGPSDAMVYPYATVVDNTTGDATTVEAQISTVGLSAQAASVRAVAPRSVPKALPVPTFSLDALRRRDR
;
A
#
# COMPACT_ATOMS: atom_id res chain seq x y z
N MET A 1 8.06 1.28 72.10
CA MET A 1 8.80 1.42 70.83
C MET A 1 7.86 1.06 69.69
N ILE A 2 7.28 2.05 69.02
CA ILE A 2 6.33 1.85 67.91
C ILE A 2 7.13 1.92 66.60
N ARG A 3 7.31 0.78 65.93
CA ARG A 3 7.93 0.70 64.60
C ARG A 3 6.94 1.25 63.58
N ARG A 4 7.24 2.41 63.00
CA ARG A 4 6.51 2.99 61.87
C ARG A 4 6.85 2.18 60.62
N LEU A 5 5.85 1.50 60.05
CA LEU A 5 5.91 0.94 58.71
C LEU A 5 5.89 2.11 57.71
N VAL A 6 6.95 2.28 56.93
CA VAL A 6 6.96 3.16 55.76
C VAL A 6 6.49 2.32 54.58
N VAL A 7 5.28 2.59 54.10
CA VAL A 7 4.78 2.02 52.84
C VAL A 7 5.37 2.84 51.70
N LEU A 8 6.29 2.23 50.94
CA LEU A 8 6.80 2.80 49.71
C LEU A 8 5.72 2.65 48.64
N VAL A 9 5.09 3.76 48.24
CA VAL A 9 4.20 3.78 47.06
C VAL A 9 5.10 3.90 45.83
N ALA A 10 5.32 2.79 45.14
CA ALA A 10 5.95 2.79 43.83
C ALA A 10 4.95 3.38 42.82
N VAL A 11 5.15 4.64 42.42
CA VAL A 11 4.44 5.23 41.29
C VAL A 11 5.03 4.62 40.03
N VAL A 12 4.34 3.64 39.45
CA VAL A 12 4.63 3.17 38.10
C VAL A 12 4.14 4.26 37.14
N ALA A 13 5.06 5.04 36.58
CA ALA A 13 4.76 5.90 35.45
C ALA A 13 4.43 4.98 34.26
N ALA A 14 3.14 4.82 33.96
CA ALA A 14 2.71 4.21 32.72
C ALA A 14 3.19 5.12 31.57
N VAL A 15 4.25 4.71 30.87
CA VAL A 15 4.58 5.28 29.58
C VAL A 15 3.44 4.87 28.66
N ALA A 16 2.55 5.81 28.36
CA ALA A 16 1.56 5.63 27.31
C ALA A 16 2.35 5.43 26.01
N VAL A 17 2.45 4.18 25.55
CA VAL A 17 2.85 3.90 24.19
C VAL A 17 1.74 4.50 23.33
N PRO A 18 1.99 5.50 22.47
CA PRO A 18 0.95 5.96 21.57
C PRO A 18 0.53 4.75 20.74
N ALA A 19 -0.74 4.39 20.83
CA ALA A 19 -1.32 3.47 19.87
C ALA A 19 -1.19 4.16 18.52
N ALA A 20 -0.36 3.61 17.63
CA ALA A 20 -0.31 4.07 16.24
C ALA A 20 -1.67 3.73 15.60
N ALA A 21 -2.63 4.64 15.74
CA ALA A 21 -3.78 4.66 14.86
C ALA A 21 -3.28 4.94 13.43
N ARG A 22 -4.06 4.60 12.40
CA ARG A 22 -3.89 5.21 11.07
C ARG A 22 -4.19 6.71 11.21
N GLU A 23 -3.24 7.45 11.75
CA GLU A 23 -3.28 8.89 11.81
C GLU A 23 -3.05 9.44 10.41
N MET A 24 -3.70 10.56 10.13
CA MET A 24 -3.46 11.29 8.90
C MET A 24 -1.99 11.72 8.87
N SER A 25 -1.42 11.78 7.67
CA SER A 25 -0.01 12.10 7.44
C SER A 25 0.09 13.12 6.33
N SER A 26 1.21 13.82 6.27
CA SER A 26 1.56 14.72 5.16
C SER A 26 2.21 13.98 3.99
N ALA A 27 2.46 12.68 4.11
CA ALA A 27 3.15 11.87 3.11
C ALA A 27 2.73 10.38 3.16
N TYR A 28 2.46 9.82 1.98
CA TYR A 28 1.99 8.45 1.80
C TYR A 28 2.66 7.74 0.63
N VAL A 29 2.74 6.42 0.73
CA VAL A 29 3.04 5.50 -0.36
C VAL A 29 1.81 4.64 -0.64
N VAL A 30 1.26 4.75 -1.84
CA VAL A 30 0.32 3.76 -2.38
C VAL A 30 1.18 2.69 -3.03
N THR A 31 1.21 1.51 -2.43
CA THR A 31 2.22 0.49 -2.71
C THR A 31 2.07 -0.16 -4.08
N ALA A 32 0.87 -0.15 -4.65
CA ALA A 32 0.63 -0.57 -6.02
C ALA A 32 -0.41 0.32 -6.72
N VAL A 33 -0.07 0.79 -7.91
CA VAL A 33 -0.96 1.44 -8.87
C VAL A 33 -0.81 0.79 -10.24
N ALA A 34 -1.86 0.75 -11.04
CA ALA A 34 -1.90 -0.01 -12.28
C ALA A 34 -2.87 0.59 -13.31
N ASN A 35 -2.47 0.56 -14.59
CA ASN A 35 -3.38 0.69 -15.73
C ASN A 35 -2.89 -0.26 -16.83
N LEU A 36 -3.18 -1.55 -16.72
CA LEU A 36 -2.66 -2.56 -17.63
C LEU A 36 -3.50 -3.84 -17.67
N GLN A 37 -3.42 -4.51 -18.81
CA GLN A 37 -3.94 -5.86 -18.94
C GLN A 37 -3.08 -6.85 -18.14
N GLY A 38 -3.72 -7.69 -17.34
CA GLY A 38 -3.09 -8.73 -16.54
C GLY A 38 -3.38 -10.15 -17.04
N ALA A 39 -2.94 -11.15 -16.28
CA ALA A 39 -3.20 -12.55 -16.55
C ALA A 39 -4.71 -12.87 -16.49
N GLY A 40 -5.14 -13.93 -17.20
CA GLY A 40 -6.54 -14.39 -17.18
C GLY A 40 -7.54 -13.41 -17.78
N GLY A 41 -7.08 -12.44 -18.59
CA GLY A 41 -7.93 -11.41 -19.19
C GLY A 41 -8.31 -10.26 -18.24
N THR A 42 -7.73 -10.20 -17.04
CA THR A 42 -7.89 -9.05 -16.13
C THR A 42 -7.39 -7.75 -16.77
N ASP A 43 -7.99 -6.63 -16.39
CA ASP A 43 -7.62 -5.28 -16.84
C ASP A 43 -7.60 -4.36 -15.63
N TRP A 44 -6.42 -4.13 -15.06
CA TRP A 44 -6.22 -3.47 -13.78
C TRP A 44 -6.20 -1.95 -13.94
N HIS A 45 -6.90 -1.26 -13.04
CA HIS A 45 -7.00 0.18 -12.93
C HIS A 45 -6.87 0.61 -11.47
N THR A 46 -6.51 1.87 -11.22
CA THR A 46 -6.38 2.42 -9.87
C THR A 46 -7.16 3.70 -9.72
N ASP A 47 -8.00 3.77 -8.69
CA ASP A 47 -8.58 5.03 -8.23
C ASP A 47 -7.87 5.51 -6.97
N LEU A 48 -7.74 6.83 -6.82
CA LEU A 48 -7.20 7.49 -5.64
C LEU A 48 -8.25 8.45 -5.08
N THR A 49 -8.46 8.42 -3.77
CA THR A 49 -9.31 9.38 -3.05
C THR A 49 -8.46 10.15 -2.06
N LEU A 50 -8.53 11.47 -2.11
CA LEU A 50 -7.84 12.37 -1.20
C LEU A 50 -8.85 13.08 -0.31
N TYR A 51 -8.51 13.29 0.97
CA TYR A 51 -9.36 14.06 1.88
C TYR A 51 -8.55 15.11 2.65
N ASN A 52 -8.96 16.37 2.54
CA ASN A 52 -8.41 17.48 3.31
C ASN A 52 -9.27 17.75 4.55
N PRO A 53 -8.74 17.56 5.78
CA PRO A 53 -9.46 17.81 7.02
C PRO A 53 -9.33 19.27 7.50
N HIS A 54 -8.76 20.17 6.71
CA HIS A 54 -8.43 21.54 7.12
C HIS A 54 -9.42 22.57 6.58
N LYS A 55 -9.37 23.76 7.18
CA LYS A 55 -10.13 24.94 6.73
C LYS A 55 -9.47 25.72 5.59
N THR A 56 -8.27 25.31 5.19
CA THR A 56 -7.44 25.92 4.15
C THR A 56 -7.25 24.94 3.00
N VAL A 57 -6.97 25.46 1.81
CA VAL A 57 -6.55 24.61 0.68
C VAL A 57 -5.25 23.89 1.04
N LEU A 58 -5.13 22.63 0.63
CA LEU A 58 -3.90 21.86 0.74
C LEU A 58 -3.41 21.52 -0.67
N TYR A 59 -2.16 21.84 -0.94
CA TYR A 59 -1.50 21.56 -2.21
C TYR A 59 -0.78 20.21 -2.16
N VAL A 60 -1.24 19.23 -2.93
CA VAL A 60 -0.77 17.84 -2.87
C VAL A 60 -0.05 17.47 -4.18
N LYS A 61 1.09 16.77 -4.06
CA LYS A 61 1.84 16.18 -5.17
C LYS A 61 1.52 14.70 -5.31
N LEU A 62 1.36 14.27 -6.56
CA LEU A 62 1.23 12.87 -6.94
C LEU A 62 2.43 12.54 -7.85
N VAL A 63 3.22 11.55 -7.45
CA VAL A 63 4.39 11.09 -8.20
C VAL A 63 4.22 9.61 -8.50
N PHE A 64 4.13 9.26 -9.78
CA PHE A 64 4.08 7.87 -10.23
C PHE A 64 5.50 7.31 -10.32
N LEU A 65 5.70 6.14 -9.72
CA LEU A 65 6.97 5.41 -9.70
C LEU A 65 6.82 4.14 -10.54
N PRO A 66 7.11 4.17 -11.85
CA PRO A 66 7.02 2.97 -12.70
C PRO A 66 7.88 1.82 -12.16
N THR A 67 7.41 0.61 -12.42
CA THR A 67 8.05 -0.63 -11.96
C THR A 67 9.38 -0.87 -12.67
N ASP A 68 10.34 -1.51 -11.97
CA ASP A 68 11.60 -2.03 -12.53
C ASP A 68 12.55 -0.97 -13.12
N GLN A 69 12.45 0.28 -12.67
CA GLN A 69 13.36 1.35 -13.10
C GLN A 69 13.80 2.29 -11.95
N ASP A 70 14.97 2.90 -12.14
CA ASP A 70 15.48 3.98 -11.28
C ASP A 70 14.71 5.28 -11.55
N ASN A 71 14.01 5.78 -10.52
CA ASN A 71 13.22 7.00 -10.60
C ASN A 71 13.90 8.22 -9.93
N SER A 72 15.18 8.11 -9.54
CA SER A 72 15.94 9.21 -8.93
C SER A 72 16.20 10.37 -9.89
N GLY A 73 16.24 10.11 -11.20
CA GLY A 73 16.39 11.13 -12.24
C GLY A 73 15.15 11.99 -12.49
N GLY A 74 14.03 11.70 -11.82
CA GLY A 74 12.75 12.37 -11.96
C GLY A 74 11.67 11.41 -12.44
N ALA A 75 10.74 11.08 -11.54
CA ALA A 75 9.57 10.28 -11.86
C ALA A 75 8.44 11.16 -12.45
N PRO A 76 7.55 10.59 -13.27
CA PRO A 76 6.35 11.28 -13.73
C PRO A 76 5.59 11.89 -12.55
N THR A 77 5.34 13.20 -12.62
CA THR A 77 4.71 13.97 -11.54
C THR A 77 3.54 14.74 -12.12
N ALA A 78 2.37 14.61 -11.50
CA ALA A 78 1.20 15.36 -11.89
C ALA A 78 1.37 16.86 -11.54
N PRO A 79 0.62 17.77 -12.18
CA PRO A 79 0.44 19.11 -11.66
C PRO A 79 -0.01 19.09 -10.20
N LEU A 80 0.29 20.17 -9.47
CA LEU A 80 -0.13 20.32 -8.09
C LEU A 80 -1.65 20.19 -7.99
N VAL A 81 -2.12 19.36 -7.04
CA VAL A 81 -3.53 19.15 -6.78
C VAL A 81 -3.99 20.08 -5.68
N ASP A 82 -4.94 20.95 -6.00
CA ASP A 82 -5.51 21.93 -5.08
C ASP A 82 -6.69 21.31 -4.33
N LEU A 83 -6.40 20.67 -3.19
CA LEU A 83 -7.40 19.98 -2.39
C LEU A 83 -8.12 20.98 -1.49
N GLN A 84 -9.38 21.30 -1.82
CA GLN A 84 -10.13 22.36 -1.17
C GLN A 84 -10.42 22.04 0.31
N PRO A 85 -10.72 23.05 1.15
CA PRO A 85 -11.11 22.83 2.54
C PRO A 85 -12.24 21.80 2.66
N TRP A 86 -12.05 20.78 3.52
CA TRP A 86 -13.03 19.70 3.76
C TRP A 86 -13.37 18.83 2.55
N GLU A 87 -12.63 18.96 1.44
CA GLU A 87 -12.92 18.23 0.21
C GLU A 87 -12.49 16.77 0.31
N THR A 88 -13.39 15.88 -0.11
CA THR A 88 -13.05 14.53 -0.55
C THR A 88 -13.01 14.52 -2.07
N LEU A 89 -11.81 14.41 -2.64
CA LEU A 89 -11.58 14.41 -4.07
C LEU A 89 -11.33 12.98 -4.56
N ASN A 90 -12.19 12.50 -5.48
CA ASN A 90 -12.00 11.21 -6.15
C ASN A 90 -11.30 11.42 -7.50
N LEU A 91 -10.17 10.76 -7.67
CA LEU A 91 -9.36 10.72 -8.88
C LEU A 91 -9.52 9.32 -9.49
N TRP A 92 -10.50 9.20 -10.39
CA TRP A 92 -10.80 7.94 -11.07
C TRP A 92 -9.74 7.63 -12.12
N ASP A 93 -9.28 6.37 -12.16
CA ASP A 93 -8.24 5.86 -13.06
C ASP A 93 -7.03 6.82 -13.16
N VAL A 94 -6.28 6.94 -12.06
CA VAL A 94 -5.19 7.92 -11.95
C VAL A 94 -4.12 7.76 -13.04
N LEU A 95 -3.91 6.54 -13.52
CA LEU A 95 -2.94 6.24 -14.57
C LEU A 95 -3.54 6.28 -15.99
N GLY A 96 -4.84 6.50 -16.10
CA GLY A 96 -5.56 6.57 -17.37
C GLY A 96 -5.34 7.86 -18.16
N PRO A 97 -6.03 8.00 -19.31
CA PRO A 97 -5.80 9.10 -20.27
C PRO A 97 -6.07 10.50 -19.71
N SER A 98 -6.93 10.59 -18.70
CA SER A 98 -7.25 11.84 -18.01
C SER A 98 -6.27 12.18 -16.87
N GLY A 99 -5.36 11.25 -16.53
CA GLY A 99 -4.40 11.35 -15.43
C GLY A 99 -2.97 11.35 -15.96
N PHE A 100 -2.19 10.30 -15.64
CA PHE A 100 -0.81 10.16 -16.11
C PHE A 100 -0.68 9.71 -17.58
N ASP A 101 -1.75 9.17 -18.18
CA ASP A 101 -1.78 8.66 -19.57
C ASP A 101 -0.69 7.62 -19.85
N VAL A 102 -0.63 6.59 -19.00
CA VAL A 102 0.41 5.54 -19.01
C VAL A 102 -0.19 4.15 -19.12
N ARG A 103 -1.05 3.93 -20.13
CA ARG A 103 -1.62 2.61 -20.42
C ARG A 103 -0.51 1.57 -20.64
N GLY A 104 -0.65 0.42 -19.98
CA GLY A 104 0.31 -0.68 -20.00
C GLY A 104 1.25 -0.68 -18.79
N GLU A 105 1.21 0.34 -17.95
CA GLU A 105 2.14 0.52 -16.83
C GLU A 105 1.56 0.11 -15.48
N LYS A 106 2.46 -0.21 -14.56
CA LYS A 106 2.19 -0.40 -13.12
C LYS A 106 3.34 0.14 -12.30
N GLY A 107 3.13 0.40 -11.02
CA GLY A 107 4.14 0.98 -10.16
C GLY A 107 3.66 1.22 -8.74
N ALA A 108 4.33 2.13 -8.05
CA ALA A 108 3.84 2.72 -6.81
C ALA A 108 3.49 4.20 -7.04
N MET A 109 2.83 4.83 -6.08
CA MET A 109 2.58 6.27 -6.12
C MET A 109 2.95 6.91 -4.79
N LEU A 110 3.76 7.96 -4.85
CA LEU A 110 3.99 8.85 -3.70
C LEU A 110 2.94 9.96 -3.74
N VAL A 111 2.29 10.17 -2.61
CA VAL A 111 1.27 11.21 -2.45
C VAL A 111 1.62 12.02 -1.20
N TYR A 112 1.96 13.29 -1.37
CA TYR A 112 2.44 14.10 -0.26
C TYR A 112 2.09 15.58 -0.40
N ALA A 113 1.93 16.27 0.73
CA ALA A 113 1.72 17.71 0.77
C ALA A 113 3.00 18.42 0.29
N ASP A 114 2.86 19.38 -0.62
CA ASP A 114 3.99 20.21 -1.02
C ASP A 114 4.38 21.13 0.15
N THR A 115 5.55 20.90 0.74
CA THR A 115 5.96 21.61 1.95
C THR A 115 6.14 23.11 1.74
N ALA A 116 6.54 23.54 0.55
CA ALA A 116 6.76 24.94 0.24
C ALA A 116 5.44 25.66 -0.05
N ALA A 117 4.57 25.08 -0.89
CA ALA A 117 3.29 25.65 -1.27
C ALA A 117 2.33 25.78 -0.08
N ASN A 118 2.40 24.84 0.86
CA ASN A 118 1.55 24.84 2.07
C ASN A 118 2.20 25.56 3.27
N ASN A 119 3.47 25.96 3.20
CA ASN A 119 4.26 26.39 4.36
C ASN A 119 4.24 25.36 5.50
N CYS A 120 4.44 24.09 5.16
CA CYS A 120 4.37 23.02 6.15
C CYS A 120 5.45 23.20 7.23
N PRO A 121 5.07 23.14 8.52
CA PRO A 121 6.01 23.22 9.62
C PRO A 121 6.94 22.01 9.64
N SER A 122 8.18 22.22 10.05
CA SER A 122 9.17 21.14 10.24
C SER A 122 9.16 20.59 11.67
N ALA A 123 8.27 21.08 12.53
CA ALA A 123 8.16 20.64 13.91
C ALA A 123 7.51 19.25 13.96
N ALA A 124 8.16 18.30 14.64
CA ALA A 124 7.61 16.97 14.80
C ALA A 124 6.26 17.02 15.56
N GLY A 125 5.27 16.30 15.04
CA GLY A 125 3.91 16.25 15.61
C GLY A 125 2.99 17.40 15.19
N ASP A 126 3.44 18.29 14.30
CA ASP A 126 2.55 19.28 13.69
C ASP A 126 1.78 18.65 12.51
N THR A 127 0.45 18.75 12.57
CA THR A 127 -0.48 18.07 11.67
C THR A 127 -1.16 19.03 10.68
N THR A 128 -0.71 20.28 10.58
CA THR A 128 -1.36 21.29 9.71
C THR A 128 -1.32 20.95 8.21
N CYS A 129 -0.46 20.02 7.80
CA CYS A 129 -0.37 19.53 6.43
C CYS A 129 -0.87 18.09 6.27
N ASP A 130 -1.42 17.49 7.33
CA ASP A 130 -1.86 16.11 7.27
C ASP A 130 -3.18 15.99 6.50
N PHE A 131 -3.27 14.99 5.65
CA PHE A 131 -4.45 14.68 4.84
C PHE A 131 -4.63 13.16 4.81
N ALA A 132 -5.68 12.64 4.17
CA ALA A 132 -5.88 11.21 4.02
C ALA A 132 -5.80 10.78 2.56
N VAL A 133 -5.23 9.60 2.34
CA VAL A 133 -5.08 8.96 1.03
C VAL A 133 -5.68 7.56 1.08
N PHE A 134 -6.62 7.31 0.20
CA PHE A 134 -7.22 6.00 -0.03
C PHE A 134 -6.99 5.62 -1.48
N ALA A 135 -6.74 4.35 -1.77
CA ALA A 135 -6.70 3.88 -3.14
C ALA A 135 -7.29 2.49 -3.24
N ARG A 136 -7.93 2.22 -4.38
CA ARG A 136 -8.40 0.89 -4.73
C ARG A 136 -7.82 0.52 -6.08
N ASN A 137 -7.32 -0.71 -6.18
CA ASN A 137 -7.04 -1.33 -7.47
C ASN A 137 -8.20 -2.23 -7.84
N TYR A 138 -8.63 -2.17 -9.08
CA TYR A 138 -9.74 -3.01 -9.54
C TYR A 138 -9.48 -3.55 -10.93
N THR A 139 -10.10 -4.68 -11.24
CA THR A 139 -10.19 -5.21 -12.60
C THR A 139 -11.63 -5.33 -13.01
N LEU A 140 -11.93 -5.07 -14.28
CA LEU A 140 -13.21 -5.47 -14.87
C LEU A 140 -13.35 -7.00 -14.79
N ASP A 141 -14.55 -7.51 -14.50
CA ASP A 141 -14.82 -8.96 -14.47
C ASP A 141 -14.53 -9.57 -15.86
N PRO A 142 -13.45 -10.36 -16.01
CA PRO A 142 -13.05 -10.92 -17.30
C PRO A 142 -14.02 -12.00 -17.79
N THR A 143 -14.88 -12.54 -16.92
CA THR A 143 -15.80 -13.63 -17.22
C THR A 143 -17.21 -13.17 -17.61
N ARG A 144 -17.63 -11.98 -17.18
CA ARG A 144 -19.03 -11.51 -17.39
C ARG A 144 -19.17 -10.12 -18.02
N ALA A 145 -18.08 -9.45 -18.38
CA ALA A 145 -18.06 -8.16 -19.08
C ALA A 145 -18.81 -6.98 -18.39
N SER A 146 -19.35 -7.18 -17.18
CA SER A 146 -19.99 -6.13 -16.38
C SER A 146 -19.70 -6.34 -14.89
N GLY A 147 -19.16 -5.32 -14.23
CA GLY A 147 -18.75 -5.37 -12.83
C GLY A 147 -17.23 -5.35 -12.67
N GLU A 148 -16.79 -5.11 -11.44
CA GLU A 148 -15.38 -4.97 -11.06
C GLU A 148 -15.09 -5.84 -9.85
N PHE A 149 -13.90 -6.44 -9.82
CA PHE A 149 -13.30 -6.99 -8.61
C PHE A 149 -12.28 -5.97 -8.10
N GLY A 150 -12.49 -5.47 -6.89
CA GLY A 150 -11.66 -4.43 -6.28
C GLY A 150 -10.92 -4.94 -5.06
N GLN A 151 -9.73 -4.41 -4.84
CA GLN A 151 -8.90 -4.64 -3.67
C GLN A 151 -8.33 -3.32 -3.15
N ASP A 152 -8.20 -3.21 -1.83
CA ASP A 152 -7.73 -2.00 -1.16
C ASP A 152 -6.20 -1.91 -1.23
N PHE A 153 -5.69 -0.74 -1.63
CA PHE A 153 -4.27 -0.38 -1.58
C PHE A 153 -4.15 0.94 -0.84
N PRO A 154 -4.37 0.95 0.48
CA PRO A 154 -4.45 2.19 1.23
C PRO A 154 -3.13 2.94 1.16
N GLY A 155 -3.19 4.27 1.27
CA GLY A 155 -1.98 5.06 1.46
C GLY A 155 -1.32 4.67 2.77
N VAL A 156 -0.11 4.12 2.69
CA VAL A 156 0.72 3.83 3.88
C VAL A 156 1.49 5.09 4.24
N PRO A 157 1.34 5.66 5.45
CA PRO A 157 2.15 6.81 5.86
C PRO A 157 3.64 6.51 5.67
N SER A 158 4.38 7.47 5.13
CA SER A 158 5.78 7.22 4.74
C SER A 158 6.67 6.79 5.91
N GLY A 159 6.39 7.25 7.13
CA GLY A 159 7.12 6.83 8.34
C GLY A 159 6.79 5.43 8.85
N LEU A 160 5.83 4.71 8.25
CA LEU A 160 5.35 3.39 8.71
C LEU A 160 5.76 2.25 7.76
N GLY A 161 6.79 2.44 6.95
CA GLY A 161 7.35 1.36 6.14
C GLY A 161 8.20 0.37 6.96
N VAL A 162 8.80 -0.57 6.24
CA VAL A 162 9.79 -1.53 6.76
C VAL A 162 11.17 -0.89 6.67
N ASP A 163 11.80 -0.69 7.82
CA ASP A 163 13.22 -0.36 7.93
C ASP A 163 14.06 -1.60 8.26
N SER A 164 15.37 -1.42 8.49
CA SER A 164 16.29 -2.52 8.81
C SER A 164 16.07 -3.20 10.17
N SER A 165 15.18 -2.69 11.02
CA SER A 165 14.91 -3.18 12.37
C SER A 165 13.69 -4.12 12.46
N VAL A 166 12.93 -4.24 11.38
CA VAL A 166 11.63 -4.95 11.35
C VAL A 166 11.49 -5.88 10.15
N ILE A 167 10.51 -6.79 10.25
CA ILE A 167 10.12 -7.73 9.20
C ILE A 167 8.64 -7.50 8.87
N ALA A 168 8.30 -7.46 7.59
CA ALA A 168 6.92 -7.45 7.10
C ALA A 168 6.41 -8.88 6.88
N TYR A 169 5.34 -9.26 7.57
CA TYR A 169 4.67 -10.55 7.41
C TYR A 169 3.36 -10.40 6.64
N MET A 170 3.18 -11.23 5.62
CA MET A 170 1.99 -11.29 4.79
C MET A 170 1.47 -12.75 4.81
N PRO A 171 0.52 -13.08 5.71
CA PRO A 171 -0.02 -14.44 5.84
C PRO A 171 -1.14 -14.70 4.81
N GLN A 172 -1.73 -15.90 4.86
CA GLN A 172 -2.87 -16.30 4.00
C GLN A 172 -2.50 -16.36 2.52
N ILE A 173 -1.21 -16.58 2.22
CA ILE A 173 -0.68 -16.67 0.88
C ILE A 173 -1.08 -18.01 0.26
N SER A 174 -1.64 -17.97 -0.95
CA SER A 174 -1.98 -19.17 -1.71
C SER A 174 -1.43 -19.06 -3.13
N ASP A 175 -0.77 -20.13 -3.54
CA ASP A 175 -0.07 -20.23 -4.80
C ASP A 175 -0.21 -21.64 -5.37
N ASN A 176 -1.25 -21.86 -6.17
CA ASN A 176 -1.63 -23.18 -6.64
C ASN A 176 -2.43 -23.10 -7.96
N GLY A 177 -3.09 -24.20 -8.35
CA GLY A 177 -3.91 -24.23 -9.57
C GLY A 177 -5.04 -23.19 -9.58
N ASP A 178 -5.63 -22.91 -8.41
CA ASP A 178 -6.77 -22.02 -8.27
C ASP A 178 -6.35 -20.56 -8.04
N PHE A 179 -5.24 -20.34 -7.33
CA PHE A 179 -4.78 -19.01 -6.91
C PHE A 179 -3.35 -18.70 -7.37
N ARG A 180 -3.12 -17.44 -7.75
CA ARG A 180 -1.77 -16.88 -7.93
C ARG A 180 -1.48 -15.81 -6.90
N THR A 181 -0.27 -15.82 -6.36
CA THR A 181 0.25 -14.71 -5.56
C THR A 181 1.24 -13.84 -6.34
N ASN A 182 1.04 -12.53 -6.31
CA ASN A 182 2.07 -11.55 -6.67
C ASN A 182 2.56 -10.84 -5.41
N VAL A 183 3.86 -10.72 -5.27
CA VAL A 183 4.51 -9.96 -4.19
C VAL A 183 5.11 -8.72 -4.82
N GLY A 184 4.96 -7.57 -4.17
CA GLY A 184 5.59 -6.34 -4.62
C GLY A 184 6.13 -5.52 -3.47
N VAL A 185 7.06 -4.64 -3.80
CA VAL A 185 7.73 -3.76 -2.86
C VAL A 185 7.91 -2.39 -3.52
N ALA A 186 7.32 -1.37 -2.90
CA ALA A 186 7.62 0.02 -3.20
C ALA A 186 8.79 0.50 -2.32
N SER A 187 9.58 1.46 -2.81
CA SER A 187 10.65 2.09 -2.06
C SER A 187 10.55 3.60 -2.19
N TRP A 188 10.58 4.30 -1.05
CA TRP A 188 10.81 5.74 -1.00
C TRP A 188 12.25 6.05 -0.56
N THR A 189 13.18 5.18 -0.97
CA THR A 189 14.60 5.33 -0.70
C THR A 189 15.29 5.80 -1.97
N ALA A 190 16.09 6.87 -1.90
CA ALA A 190 16.79 7.43 -3.07
C ALA A 190 18.04 6.62 -3.50
N ASP A 191 18.17 5.38 -3.04
CA ASP A 191 19.25 4.45 -3.37
C ASP A 191 18.68 3.03 -3.53
N TRP A 192 19.48 2.12 -4.06
CA TRP A 192 19.13 0.72 -4.25
C TRP A 192 18.95 0.02 -2.91
N VAL A 193 17.86 -0.74 -2.78
CA VAL A 193 17.58 -1.56 -1.59
C VAL A 193 17.42 -3.02 -2.01
N THR A 194 18.16 -3.92 -1.38
CA THR A 194 17.94 -5.36 -1.51
C THR A 194 17.04 -5.83 -0.38
N VAL A 195 15.87 -6.36 -0.74
CA VAL A 195 14.97 -7.03 0.19
C VAL A 195 15.11 -8.54 0.04
N ARG A 196 14.99 -9.25 1.16
CA ARG A 196 14.92 -10.71 1.19
C ARG A 196 13.48 -11.13 1.46
N GLU A 197 13.00 -12.06 0.64
CA GLU A 197 11.72 -12.74 0.76
C GLU A 197 11.96 -14.15 1.32
N ASP A 198 11.29 -14.48 2.42
CA ASP A 198 11.17 -15.84 2.94
C ASP A 198 9.72 -16.33 2.74
N VAL A 199 9.56 -17.44 2.02
CA VAL A 199 8.27 -18.10 1.83
C VAL A 199 8.15 -19.23 2.82
N GLN A 200 7.11 -19.18 3.65
CA GLN A 200 6.84 -20.15 4.71
C GLN A 200 5.60 -20.99 4.38
N ASP A 201 5.71 -22.30 4.61
CA ASP A 201 4.56 -23.19 4.60
C ASP A 201 3.65 -22.98 5.83
N VAL A 202 2.54 -23.71 5.90
CA VAL A 202 1.58 -23.65 7.02
C VAL A 202 2.14 -24.09 8.37
N SER A 203 3.30 -24.77 8.38
CA SER A 203 4.00 -25.19 9.59
C SER A 203 5.08 -24.18 10.01
N GLY A 204 5.28 -23.10 9.24
CA GLY A 204 6.32 -22.09 9.45
C GLY A 204 7.69 -22.50 8.90
N ASN A 205 7.80 -23.59 8.13
CA ASN A 205 9.07 -23.95 7.49
C ASN A 205 9.32 -23.03 6.30
N ILE A 206 10.55 -22.52 6.17
CA ILE A 206 10.96 -21.76 4.99
C ILE A 206 11.17 -22.73 3.83
N ILE A 207 10.30 -22.63 2.83
CA ILE A 207 10.31 -23.44 1.61
C ILE A 207 10.89 -22.69 0.40
N GLY A 208 11.07 -21.37 0.53
CA GLY A 208 11.69 -20.52 -0.48
C GLY A 208 12.38 -19.32 0.17
N ARG A 209 13.50 -18.88 -0.42
CA ARG A 209 14.23 -17.69 0.00
C ARG A 209 14.84 -17.00 -1.21
N TYR A 210 14.48 -15.74 -1.43
CA TYR A 210 14.83 -15.00 -2.63
C TYR A 210 15.26 -13.56 -2.30
N ASP A 211 16.25 -13.04 -3.00
CA ASP A 211 16.69 -11.66 -2.88
C ASP A 211 16.18 -10.85 -4.08
N HIS A 212 15.57 -9.70 -3.81
CA HIS A 212 15.03 -8.79 -4.81
C HIS A 212 15.67 -7.41 -4.64
N THR A 213 16.21 -6.88 -5.73
CA THR A 213 16.78 -5.53 -5.75
C THR A 213 15.70 -4.55 -6.19
N ILE A 214 15.43 -3.55 -5.36
CA ILE A 214 14.44 -2.50 -5.57
C ILE A 214 15.16 -1.22 -5.99
N PRO A 215 14.78 -0.60 -7.12
CA PRO A 215 15.45 0.59 -7.60
C PRO A 215 15.21 1.82 -6.70
N PRO A 216 16.06 2.87 -6.82
CA PRO A 216 15.86 4.15 -6.15
C PRO A 216 14.51 4.77 -6.47
N ASN A 217 13.78 5.21 -5.45
CA ASN A 217 12.39 5.67 -5.53
C ASN A 217 11.54 4.72 -6.41
N GLY A 218 11.78 3.43 -6.24
CA GLY A 218 11.35 2.40 -7.19
C GLY A 218 10.14 1.62 -6.73
N HIS A 219 9.70 0.75 -7.64
CA HIS A 219 8.74 -0.30 -7.35
C HIS A 219 9.16 -1.57 -8.07
N ARG A 220 8.96 -2.73 -7.45
CA ARG A 220 9.15 -4.04 -8.07
C ARG A 220 8.00 -4.96 -7.70
N GLN A 221 7.55 -5.80 -8.63
CA GLN A 221 6.55 -6.82 -8.38
C GLN A 221 6.89 -8.10 -9.14
N TRP A 222 6.78 -9.25 -8.48
CA TRP A 222 7.04 -10.57 -9.05
C TRP A 222 5.95 -11.57 -8.65
N ARG A 223 5.97 -12.71 -9.34
CA ARG A 223 5.10 -13.86 -9.12
C ARG A 223 5.81 -14.82 -8.14
N LEU A 224 5.09 -15.34 -7.14
CA LEU A 224 5.67 -16.23 -6.13
C LEU A 224 6.13 -17.61 -6.69
N GLU A 225 5.48 -18.12 -7.75
CA GLU A 225 5.84 -19.36 -8.50
C GLU A 225 6.21 -20.59 -7.65
N VAL A 226 5.57 -20.78 -6.48
CA VAL A 226 5.80 -21.95 -5.61
C VAL A 226 4.87 -23.12 -5.98
N GLY A 227 3.68 -22.84 -6.51
CA GLY A 227 2.81 -23.81 -7.18
C GLY A 227 2.02 -24.79 -6.29
N ASP A 228 2.46 -25.07 -5.07
CA ASP A 228 1.77 -25.97 -4.12
C ASP A 228 1.64 -25.35 -2.71
N LEU A 229 1.35 -24.05 -2.63
CA LEU A 229 1.17 -23.33 -1.37
C LEU A 229 -0.29 -22.98 -1.12
N THR A 230 -0.81 -23.30 0.06
CA THR A 230 -2.15 -22.87 0.48
C THR A 230 -2.10 -22.44 1.94
N GLY A 231 -2.38 -21.17 2.22
CA GLY A 231 -2.35 -20.61 3.57
C GLY A 231 -0.94 -20.38 4.14
N GLY A 232 0.06 -20.22 3.28
CA GLY A 232 1.43 -19.89 3.67
C GLY A 232 1.61 -18.44 4.14
N THR A 233 2.85 -18.07 4.42
CA THR A 233 3.24 -16.70 4.77
C THR A 233 4.43 -16.27 3.95
N VAL A 234 4.40 -15.05 3.42
CA VAL A 234 5.57 -14.38 2.84
C VAL A 234 6.09 -13.37 3.87
N ALA A 235 7.38 -13.45 4.19
CA ALA A 235 8.05 -12.50 5.05
C ALA A 235 9.10 -11.71 4.24
N VAL A 236 9.08 -10.38 4.32
CA VAL A 236 10.00 -9.50 3.60
C VAL A 236 10.75 -8.60 4.59
N TYR A 237 12.07 -8.49 4.42
CA TYR A 237 12.94 -7.61 5.22
C TYR A 237 14.10 -7.06 4.40
N ILE A 238 14.68 -5.94 4.84
CA ILE A 238 15.84 -5.35 4.17
C ILE A 238 17.08 -6.19 4.47
N ALA A 239 17.71 -6.73 3.42
CA ALA A 239 18.96 -7.49 3.51
C ALA A 239 20.19 -6.58 3.38
N SER A 240 20.10 -5.54 2.53
CA SER A 240 21.12 -4.49 2.38
C SER A 240 20.55 -3.23 1.76
N GLY A 241 21.11 -2.08 2.11
CA GLY A 241 20.69 -0.75 1.63
C GLY A 241 21.29 0.35 2.52
N PRO A 242 20.97 1.62 2.26
CA PRO A 242 21.33 2.70 3.17
C PRO A 242 20.63 2.56 4.53
N SER A 243 21.18 3.16 5.58
CA SER A 243 20.69 2.99 6.96
C SER A 243 19.28 3.57 7.20
N ASP A 244 18.88 4.52 6.36
CA ASP A 244 17.57 5.16 6.35
C ASP A 244 16.62 4.56 5.30
N ALA A 245 16.96 3.39 4.74
CA ALA A 245 16.11 2.71 3.79
C ALA A 245 14.73 2.38 4.38
N MET A 246 13.70 2.68 3.60
CA MET A 246 12.30 2.43 3.93
C MET A 246 11.61 1.81 2.71
N VAL A 247 11.03 0.62 2.91
CA VAL A 247 10.33 -0.13 1.86
C VAL A 247 8.93 -0.51 2.30
N TYR A 248 8.03 -0.75 1.34
CA TYR A 248 6.62 -1.02 1.60
C TYR A 248 6.20 -2.29 0.84
N PRO A 249 6.42 -3.47 1.44
CA PRO A 249 6.01 -4.74 0.85
C PRO A 249 4.50 -4.91 0.88
N TYR A 250 3.97 -5.62 -0.12
CA TYR A 250 2.58 -6.04 -0.19
C TYR A 250 2.48 -7.36 -0.97
N ALA A 251 1.37 -8.07 -0.80
CA ALA A 251 1.05 -9.22 -1.63
C ALA A 251 -0.40 -9.15 -2.10
N THR A 252 -0.68 -9.75 -3.25
CA THR A 252 -2.05 -9.96 -3.75
C THR A 252 -2.24 -11.43 -4.07
N VAL A 253 -3.31 -12.01 -3.54
CA VAL A 253 -3.76 -13.37 -3.89
C VAL A 253 -4.93 -13.22 -4.84
N VAL A 254 -4.85 -13.84 -6.01
CA VAL A 254 -5.81 -13.66 -7.10
C VAL A 254 -6.31 -15.01 -7.59
N ASP A 255 -7.62 -15.15 -7.70
CA ASP A 255 -8.27 -16.30 -8.34
C ASP A 255 -7.89 -16.34 -9.84
N ASN A 256 -7.40 -17.49 -10.30
CA ASN A 256 -6.96 -17.69 -11.68
C ASN A 256 -8.10 -17.73 -12.70
N THR A 257 -9.32 -18.03 -12.26
CA THR A 257 -10.51 -18.12 -13.11
C THR A 257 -11.20 -16.77 -13.23
N THR A 258 -11.46 -16.10 -12.11
CA THR A 258 -12.29 -14.89 -12.06
C THR A 258 -11.48 -13.61 -12.09
N GLY A 259 -10.21 -13.65 -11.66
CA GLY A 259 -9.44 -12.43 -11.40
C GLY A 259 -9.82 -11.73 -10.10
N ASP A 260 -10.72 -12.30 -9.29
CA ASP A 260 -11.05 -11.79 -7.96
C ASP A 260 -9.81 -11.82 -7.07
N ALA A 261 -9.49 -10.68 -6.47
CA ALA A 261 -8.23 -10.47 -5.78
C ALA A 261 -8.45 -9.96 -4.36
N THR A 262 -7.54 -10.35 -3.48
CA THR A 262 -7.41 -9.75 -2.16
C THR A 262 -5.99 -9.27 -1.95
N THR A 263 -5.87 -8.08 -1.36
CA THR A 263 -4.59 -7.55 -0.91
C THR A 263 -4.31 -8.06 0.49
N VAL A 264 -3.09 -8.56 0.68
CA VAL A 264 -2.57 -8.98 1.98
C VAL A 264 -1.65 -7.87 2.47
N GLU A 265 -2.12 -7.12 3.45
CA GLU A 265 -1.35 -6.06 4.09
C GLU A 265 -0.17 -6.64 4.86
N ALA A 266 1.00 -6.03 4.71
CA ALA A 266 2.18 -6.37 5.48
C ALA A 266 2.00 -5.93 6.94
N GLN A 267 2.03 -6.90 7.86
CA GLN A 267 2.08 -6.64 9.29
C GLN A 267 3.54 -6.59 9.74
N ILE A 268 3.96 -5.44 10.25
CA ILE A 268 5.34 -5.17 10.66
C ILE A 268 5.58 -5.71 12.06
N SER A 269 6.65 -6.49 12.24
CA SER A 269 7.01 -7.09 13.52
C SER A 269 8.53 -7.09 13.74
N THR A 270 8.94 -6.90 14.99
CA THR A 270 10.33 -7.13 15.44
C THR A 270 10.57 -8.58 15.87
N VAL A 271 9.52 -9.40 15.94
CA VAL A 271 9.57 -10.83 16.34
C VAL A 271 9.05 -11.73 15.22
N GLY A 272 9.60 -12.94 15.12
CA GLY A 272 9.15 -13.94 14.16
C GLY A 272 7.72 -14.41 14.44
N LEU A 273 6.79 -14.20 13.51
CA LEU A 273 5.44 -14.77 13.59
C LEU A 273 5.46 -16.23 13.14
N SER A 274 4.89 -17.13 13.96
CA SER A 274 4.57 -18.50 13.55
C SER A 274 3.17 -18.52 12.92
N ALA A 275 3.04 -18.94 11.66
CA ALA A 275 1.74 -19.13 11.02
C ALA A 275 0.94 -20.24 11.74
N GLN A 276 -0.30 -19.96 12.12
CA GLN A 276 -1.25 -20.95 12.63
C GLN A 276 -2.50 -20.92 11.75
N ALA A 277 -2.76 -21.99 11.00
CA ALA A 277 -3.95 -22.10 10.18
C ALA A 277 -5.17 -22.51 11.04
N ALA A 278 -6.21 -21.68 11.08
CA ALA A 278 -7.53 -22.12 11.50
C ALA A 278 -8.25 -22.74 10.30
N SER A 279 -8.78 -23.95 10.46
CA SER A 279 -9.40 -24.75 9.40
C SER A 279 -10.48 -24.00 8.62
N VAL A 280 -10.38 -23.98 7.28
CA VAL A 280 -11.35 -23.39 6.35
C VAL A 280 -12.71 -24.11 6.49
N ARG A 281 -13.78 -23.35 6.78
CA ARG A 281 -15.16 -23.86 6.77
C ARG A 281 -15.85 -23.42 5.47
N ALA A 282 -16.41 -24.35 4.71
CA ALA A 282 -17.07 -24.05 3.44
C ALA A 282 -18.29 -23.14 3.62
N VAL A 283 -18.36 -22.06 2.83
CA VAL A 283 -19.50 -21.12 2.79
C VAL A 283 -20.29 -21.32 1.49
N ALA A 284 -21.63 -21.36 1.59
CA ALA A 284 -22.52 -21.54 0.45
C ALA A 284 -22.64 -20.26 -0.42
N PRO A 285 -22.86 -20.40 -1.75
CA PRO A 285 -22.90 -19.26 -2.66
C PRO A 285 -24.16 -18.38 -2.45
N ARG A 286 -23.98 -17.05 -2.45
CA ARG A 286 -25.06 -16.05 -2.45
C ARG A 286 -25.30 -15.50 -3.86
N SER A 287 -26.53 -15.12 -4.16
CA SER A 287 -26.92 -14.51 -5.44
C SER A 287 -26.42 -13.07 -5.57
N VAL A 288 -25.86 -12.74 -6.73
CA VAL A 288 -25.21 -11.45 -7.03
C VAL A 288 -26.21 -10.41 -7.58
N PRO A 289 -26.26 -9.18 -7.04
CA PRO A 289 -27.05 -8.07 -7.58
C PRO A 289 -26.50 -7.57 -8.94
N LYS A 290 -27.35 -6.95 -9.77
CA LYS A 290 -26.91 -6.34 -11.04
C LYS A 290 -26.23 -4.97 -10.82
N ALA A 291 -25.07 -4.78 -11.44
CA ALA A 291 -24.24 -3.58 -11.34
C ALA A 291 -24.66 -2.46 -12.32
N LEU A 292 -24.31 -1.22 -11.97
CA LEU A 292 -24.48 0.02 -12.75
C LEU A 292 -23.10 0.57 -13.19
N PRO A 293 -23.03 1.38 -14.25
CA PRO A 293 -21.76 1.95 -14.74
C PRO A 293 -21.10 2.91 -13.74
N VAL A 294 -19.77 2.94 -13.74
CA VAL A 294 -18.91 3.72 -12.82
C VAL A 294 -18.67 5.14 -13.37
N PRO A 295 -18.70 6.20 -12.53
CA PRO A 295 -18.36 7.57 -12.94
C PRO A 295 -16.87 7.76 -13.33
N THR A 296 -16.56 8.76 -14.19
CA THR A 296 -15.18 9.06 -14.66
C THR A 296 -14.63 10.39 -14.12
N PHE A 297 -13.31 10.61 -14.20
CA PHE A 297 -12.56 11.80 -13.75
C PHE A 297 -11.84 12.54 -14.90
N SER A 298 -11.48 13.84 -14.72
CA SER A 298 -10.74 14.66 -15.71
C SER A 298 -9.91 15.79 -15.07
N LEU A 299 -8.61 15.87 -15.39
CA LEU A 299 -7.73 16.99 -14.99
C LEU A 299 -8.17 18.35 -15.57
N ASP A 300 -8.75 18.37 -16.77
CA ASP A 300 -9.28 19.59 -17.38
C ASP A 300 -10.58 20.06 -16.72
N ALA A 301 -11.32 19.15 -16.08
CA ALA A 301 -12.47 19.50 -15.26
C ALA A 301 -12.02 20.14 -13.93
N LEU A 302 -10.92 19.65 -13.34
CA LEU A 302 -10.30 20.26 -12.16
C LEU A 302 -9.83 21.69 -12.43
N ARG A 303 -9.04 21.92 -13.49
CA ARG A 303 -8.50 23.25 -13.86
C ARG A 303 -9.56 24.33 -14.09
N ARG A 304 -10.80 23.93 -14.38
CA ARG A 304 -11.92 24.84 -14.66
C ARG A 304 -12.76 25.18 -13.43
N ARG A 305 -12.49 24.58 -12.26
CA ARG A 305 -13.20 24.87 -11.01
C ARG A 305 -12.80 26.22 -10.39
N ASP A 306 -11.68 26.81 -10.81
CA ASP A 306 -11.15 28.07 -10.27
C ASP A 306 -11.62 29.34 -11.03
N ARG A 307 -12.78 29.29 -11.68
CA ARG A 307 -13.41 30.47 -12.32
C ARG A 307 -14.80 30.76 -11.78
#